data_AF-J9FEG1-F1
#
_entry.id   AF-J9FEG1-F1
#
_cell.length_a   1.000
_cell.length_b   1.000
_cell.length_c   1.000
_cell.angle_alpha   90.00
_cell.angle_beta   90.00
_cell.angle_gamma   90.00
#
_symmetry.space_group_name_H-M   'P 1'
#
loop_
_entity.id
_entity.type
_entity.pdbx_description
1 polymer ?
#
loop_
_entity_poly.entity_id
_entity_poly.type
_entity_poly.pdbx_seq_one_letter_code
_entity_poly.pdbx_strand_id
1 'polypeptide(L)'
;MDNEFLYVHSCDLEGNVQLRIGSLEGSTSLLDKSYRVVGGNFFITASVYCNKRRVGVPVSTSYKSPPSHVRTTLHSWDEWILLPIKISELSLDSFIHACLWDVSDSLDARFIAHSSVSLFSKRGVLRTGTIALKMEVATKPDDYLRPPLPSKFTKQTGVDRLQKRTKEYGERLIEHVDWLDRLTFPRIEQIKKEREVEQRCLYLIVEMARVVFGDSTVSVVYYEDEEELKNTECLSISRSRDGFGKCL
;
A
#
# COMPACT_ATOMS: atom_id res chain seq x y z
N MET A 1 2.11 -34.29 2.59
CA MET A 1 1.53 -33.54 1.45
C MET A 1 2.48 -32.41 1.19
N ASP A 2 3.31 -32.56 0.16
CA ASP A 2 4.33 -31.57 -0.19
C ASP A 2 3.63 -30.31 -0.66
N ASN A 3 3.76 -29.25 0.12
CA ASN A 3 3.18 -27.95 -0.18
C ASN A 3 4.12 -27.26 -1.18
N GLU A 4 4.03 -27.67 -2.45
CA GLU A 4 4.91 -27.20 -3.52
C GLU A 4 4.72 -25.67 -3.70
N PHE A 5 5.82 -24.93 -3.63
CA PHE A 5 5.79 -23.48 -3.76
C PHE A 5 5.69 -23.09 -5.23
N LEU A 6 4.48 -22.79 -5.70
CA LEU A 6 4.23 -22.34 -7.07
C LEU A 6 4.64 -20.87 -7.22
N TYR A 7 5.56 -20.60 -8.16
CA TYR A 7 6.01 -19.26 -8.46
C TYR A 7 6.17 -18.99 -9.96
N VAL A 8 6.08 -17.73 -10.34
CA VAL A 8 6.30 -17.21 -11.71
C VAL A 8 7.19 -15.96 -11.63
N HIS A 9 8.04 -15.75 -12.64
CA HIS A 9 8.92 -14.60 -12.68
C HIS A 9 8.18 -13.32 -13.08
N SER A 10 8.60 -12.17 -12.53
CA SER A 10 7.99 -10.87 -12.86
C SER A 10 8.12 -10.52 -14.34
N CYS A 11 9.24 -10.87 -14.98
CA CYS A 11 9.51 -10.62 -16.40
C CYS A 11 8.51 -11.31 -17.34
N ASP A 12 7.96 -12.44 -16.92
CA ASP A 12 7.04 -13.25 -17.75
C ASP A 12 5.58 -12.74 -17.68
N LEU A 13 5.31 -11.74 -16.83
CA LEU A 13 3.97 -11.21 -16.61
C LEU A 13 3.75 -9.90 -17.38
N GLU A 14 2.95 -9.98 -18.44
CA GLU A 14 2.56 -8.82 -19.23
C GLU A 14 1.40 -8.01 -18.63
N GLY A 15 0.82 -8.49 -17.53
CA GLY A 15 -0.31 -7.85 -16.87
C GLY A 15 0.05 -6.52 -16.20
N ASN A 16 -0.89 -5.58 -16.23
CA ASN A 16 -0.78 -4.32 -15.51
C ASN A 16 -0.97 -4.52 -14.00
N VAL A 17 -0.34 -3.67 -13.19
CA VAL A 17 -0.52 -3.68 -11.74
C VAL A 17 -1.95 -3.30 -11.38
N GLN A 18 -2.61 -4.18 -10.62
CA GLN A 18 -3.97 -3.98 -10.13
C GLN A 18 -3.99 -3.81 -8.61
N LEU A 19 -4.71 -2.78 -8.17
CA LEU A 19 -4.85 -2.44 -6.75
C LEU A 19 -6.33 -2.19 -6.45
N ARG A 20 -6.88 -2.86 -5.44
CA ARG A 20 -8.20 -2.53 -4.91
C ARG A 20 -8.06 -1.50 -3.80
N ILE A 21 -8.75 -0.39 -3.92
CA ILE A 21 -8.89 0.60 -2.87
C ILE A 21 -10.17 0.26 -2.09
N GLY A 22 -10.02 -0.25 -0.87
CA GLY A 22 -11.13 -0.76 -0.05
C GLY A 22 -11.84 0.34 0.73
N SER A 23 -11.33 0.64 1.92
CA SER A 23 -11.93 1.59 2.87
C SER A 23 -10.89 2.50 3.50
N LEU A 24 -11.30 3.73 3.81
CA LEU A 24 -10.61 4.62 4.74
C LEU A 24 -11.23 4.44 6.11
N GLU A 25 -10.43 4.01 7.07
CA GLU A 25 -10.82 3.74 8.44
C GLU A 25 -10.05 4.64 9.41
N GLY A 26 -10.65 4.96 10.55
CA GLY A 26 -10.02 5.75 11.59
C GLY A 26 -10.95 6.78 12.20
N SER A 27 -10.37 7.69 12.98
CA SER A 27 -11.13 8.71 13.70
C SER A 27 -11.26 10.00 12.88
N THR A 28 -12.50 10.45 12.66
CA THR A 28 -12.83 11.77 12.08
C THR A 28 -12.17 12.93 12.81
N SER A 29 -11.93 12.78 14.12
CA SER A 29 -11.34 13.83 14.96
C SER A 29 -9.95 14.29 14.52
N LEU A 30 -9.20 13.49 13.75
CA LEU A 30 -7.93 13.89 13.14
C LEU A 30 -8.12 14.82 11.94
N LEU A 31 -9.09 14.48 11.10
CA LEU A 31 -9.43 15.25 9.92
C LEU A 31 -10.00 16.60 10.33
N ASP A 32 -10.86 16.61 11.34
CA ASP A 32 -11.52 17.79 11.87
C ASP A 32 -10.55 18.74 12.57
N LYS A 33 -9.62 18.22 13.38
CA LYS A 33 -8.57 19.03 14.04
C LYS A 33 -7.57 19.66 13.08
N SER A 34 -7.44 19.12 11.85
CA SER A 34 -6.51 19.65 10.87
C SER A 34 -7.02 20.92 10.18
N TYR A 35 -8.32 21.25 10.29
CA TYR A 35 -9.00 22.30 9.51
C TYR A 35 -8.82 22.18 7.98
N ARG A 36 -8.25 21.07 7.49
CA ARG A 36 -7.97 20.84 6.07
C ARG A 36 -9.15 20.20 5.35
N VAL A 37 -9.94 19.41 6.07
CA VAL A 37 -11.17 18.80 5.55
C VAL A 37 -12.29 19.83 5.63
N VAL A 38 -12.87 20.13 4.47
CA VAL A 38 -13.94 21.12 4.32
C VAL A 38 -15.12 20.53 3.56
N GLY A 39 -14.88 19.69 2.56
CA GLY A 39 -15.95 19.05 1.78
C GLY A 39 -16.42 17.73 2.36
N GLY A 40 -15.52 16.94 2.93
CA GLY A 40 -15.82 15.57 3.37
C GLY A 40 -16.02 14.60 2.21
N ASN A 41 -15.60 14.98 1.00
CA ASN A 41 -15.71 14.20 -0.22
C ASN A 41 -14.32 13.68 -0.60
N PHE A 42 -14.05 12.43 -0.25
CA PHE A 42 -12.71 11.86 -0.39
C PHE A 42 -12.55 11.07 -1.68
N PHE A 43 -11.37 11.21 -2.29
CA PHE A 43 -10.89 10.28 -3.31
C PHE A 43 -9.40 10.01 -3.10
N ILE A 44 -8.93 8.90 -3.65
CA ILE A 44 -7.54 8.48 -3.53
C ILE A 44 -6.90 8.46 -4.90
N THR A 45 -5.68 8.98 -4.98
CA THR A 45 -4.82 8.84 -6.15
C THR A 45 -3.66 7.91 -5.82
N ALA A 46 -3.47 6.88 -6.63
CA ALA A 46 -2.34 5.97 -6.56
C ALA A 46 -1.33 6.27 -7.68
N SER A 47 -0.06 6.39 -7.30
CA SER A 47 1.06 6.59 -8.22
C SER A 47 2.12 5.53 -7.98
N VAL A 48 2.75 5.02 -9.04
CA VAL A 48 3.86 4.07 -8.93
C VAL A 48 5.18 4.80 -9.01
N TYR A 49 6.13 4.43 -8.15
CA TYR A 49 7.49 4.92 -8.16
C TYR A 49 8.46 3.75 -8.29
N CYS A 50 9.45 3.89 -9.18
CA CYS A 50 10.56 2.97 -9.38
C CYS A 50 11.85 3.79 -9.40
N ASN A 51 12.93 3.32 -8.76
CA ASN A 51 14.21 4.05 -8.72
C ASN A 51 14.07 5.53 -8.31
N LYS A 52 13.17 5.82 -7.35
CA LYS A 52 12.81 7.17 -6.86
C LYS A 52 12.19 8.10 -7.91
N ARG A 53 11.75 7.59 -9.06
CA ARG A 53 11.06 8.34 -10.12
C ARG A 53 9.64 7.82 -10.27
N ARG A 54 8.68 8.71 -10.52
CA ARG A 54 7.30 8.32 -10.81
C ARG A 54 7.25 7.66 -12.19
N VAL A 55 6.64 6.48 -12.27
CA VAL A 55 6.44 5.74 -13.52
C VAL A 55 4.94 5.65 -13.79
N GLY A 56 4.56 5.89 -15.04
CA GLY A 56 3.16 5.95 -15.44
C GLY A 56 2.42 7.21 -14.96
N VAL A 57 1.11 7.21 -15.21
CA VAL A 57 0.20 8.29 -14.83
C VAL A 57 -0.50 7.93 -13.51
N PRO A 58 -0.65 8.89 -12.57
CA PRO A 58 -1.44 8.68 -11.36
C PRO A 58 -2.90 8.30 -11.70
N VAL A 59 -3.44 7.29 -11.04
CA VAL A 59 -4.83 6.85 -11.23
C VAL A 59 -5.63 7.16 -9.98
N SER A 60 -6.83 7.72 -10.15
CA SER A 60 -7.70 8.09 -9.04
C SER A 60 -8.91 7.17 -8.96
N THR A 61 -9.42 6.97 -7.75
CA THR A 61 -10.68 6.25 -7.51
C THR A 61 -11.89 7.05 -8.01
N SER A 62 -12.99 6.35 -8.29
CA SER A 62 -14.29 6.99 -8.49
C SER A 62 -14.75 7.74 -7.23
N TYR A 63 -15.59 8.74 -7.43
CA TYR A 63 -16.29 9.38 -6.33
C TYR A 63 -17.39 8.45 -5.80
N LYS A 64 -17.42 8.26 -4.48
CA LYS A 64 -18.53 7.60 -3.78
C LYS A 64 -19.01 8.50 -2.65
N SER A 65 -20.30 8.43 -2.32
CA SER A 65 -20.82 9.17 -1.18
C SER A 65 -20.34 8.54 0.13
N PRO A 66 -20.02 9.34 1.16
CA PRO A 66 -19.63 8.80 2.46
C PRO A 66 -20.70 7.84 3.02
N PRO A 67 -20.31 6.74 3.68
CA PRO A 67 -21.25 5.78 4.23
C PRO A 67 -22.12 6.43 5.33
N SER A 68 -23.42 6.19 5.29
CA SER A 68 -24.40 6.80 6.20
C SER A 68 -24.23 6.37 7.66
N HIS A 69 -23.76 5.14 7.90
CA HIS A 69 -23.64 4.56 9.24
C HIS A 69 -22.48 3.58 9.37
N VAL A 70 -21.26 4.05 9.64
CA VAL A 70 -20.21 3.23 10.27
C VAL A 70 -19.35 4.14 11.15
N ARG A 71 -19.21 3.82 12.44
CA ARG A 71 -18.48 4.64 13.43
C ARG A 71 -16.97 4.74 13.17
N THR A 72 -16.40 3.81 12.40
CA THR A 72 -14.95 3.62 12.19
C THR A 72 -14.53 3.73 10.73
N THR A 73 -15.44 3.48 9.77
CA THR A 73 -15.18 3.61 8.33
C THR A 73 -15.62 4.99 7.86
N LEU A 74 -14.64 5.81 7.50
CA LEU A 74 -14.84 7.19 7.04
C LEU A 74 -15.30 7.22 5.59
N HIS A 75 -14.80 6.30 4.78
CA HIS A 75 -15.14 6.19 3.37
C HIS A 75 -14.93 4.76 2.88
N SER A 76 -15.72 4.31 1.91
CA SER A 76 -15.54 3.02 1.26
C SER A 76 -15.66 3.18 -0.25
N TRP A 77 -14.58 2.83 -0.96
CA TRP A 77 -14.57 2.79 -2.41
C TRP A 77 -14.82 1.37 -2.89
N ASP A 78 -14.15 0.38 -2.32
CA ASP A 78 -14.22 -1.01 -2.76
C ASP A 78 -14.05 -1.19 -4.29
N GLU A 79 -13.06 -0.51 -4.86
CA GLU A 79 -12.87 -0.40 -6.31
C GLU A 79 -11.50 -0.90 -6.72
N TRP A 80 -11.45 -1.72 -7.77
CA TRP A 80 -10.21 -2.10 -8.44
C TRP A 80 -9.78 -1.00 -9.41
N ILE A 81 -8.59 -0.43 -9.17
CA ILE A 81 -7.94 0.49 -10.09
C ILE A 81 -6.80 -0.22 -10.83
N LEU A 82 -6.68 0.08 -12.11
CA LEU A 82 -5.65 -0.45 -12.99
C LEU A 82 -4.57 0.62 -13.18
N LEU A 83 -3.35 0.35 -12.73
CA LEU A 83 -2.22 1.25 -12.93
C LEU A 83 -1.62 0.99 -14.33
N PRO A 84 -1.29 2.04 -15.10
CA PRO A 84 -0.80 1.89 -16.48
C PRO A 84 0.71 1.55 -16.50
N ILE A 85 1.07 0.46 -15.82
CA ILE A 85 2.43 -0.07 -15.74
C ILE A 85 2.36 -1.59 -15.62
N LYS A 86 3.18 -2.27 -16.40
CA LYS A 86 3.25 -3.74 -16.38
C LYS A 86 4.05 -4.23 -15.18
N ILE A 87 3.73 -5.43 -14.69
CA ILE A 87 4.48 -6.06 -13.60
C ILE A 87 5.94 -6.33 -14.02
N SER A 88 6.18 -6.66 -15.29
CA SER A 88 7.51 -6.88 -15.86
C SER A 88 8.39 -5.63 -15.93
N GLU A 89 7.81 -4.43 -15.86
CA GLU A 89 8.54 -3.14 -15.92
C GLU A 89 8.91 -2.61 -14.52
N LEU A 90 8.49 -3.31 -13.46
CA LEU A 90 8.73 -2.88 -12.10
C LEU A 90 10.10 -3.33 -11.61
N SER A 91 10.84 -2.43 -10.96
CA SER A 91 12.05 -2.75 -10.22
C SER A 91 11.75 -3.31 -8.82
N LEU A 92 12.72 -3.97 -8.20
CA LEU A 92 12.62 -4.50 -6.83
C LEU A 92 12.29 -3.42 -5.78
N ASP A 93 12.77 -2.19 -5.99
CA ASP A 93 12.55 -1.05 -5.10
C ASP A 93 11.21 -0.33 -5.32
N SER A 94 10.39 -0.83 -6.25
CA SER A 94 9.14 -0.20 -6.62
C SER A 94 8.13 -0.14 -5.48
N PHE A 95 7.41 0.97 -5.42
CA PHE A 95 6.38 1.21 -4.40
C PHE A 95 5.23 2.03 -4.95
N ILE A 96 4.05 1.83 -4.37
CA ILE A 96 2.87 2.65 -4.62
C ILE A 96 2.84 3.76 -3.58
N HIS A 97 2.62 4.98 -4.05
CA HIS A 97 2.31 6.15 -3.25
C HIS A 97 0.82 6.46 -3.39
N ALA A 98 0.08 6.35 -2.29
CA ALA A 98 -1.34 6.64 -2.20
C ALA A 98 -1.54 8.00 -1.54
N CYS A 99 -2.26 8.90 -2.19
CA CYS A 99 -2.61 10.23 -1.71
C CYS A 99 -4.12 10.34 -1.51
N LEU A 100 -4.51 10.83 -0.34
CA LEU A 100 -5.89 11.16 0.01
C LEU A 100 -6.16 12.64 -0.25
N TRP A 101 -7.23 12.91 -0.97
CA TRP A 101 -7.69 14.24 -1.33
C TRP A 101 -9.10 14.50 -0.82
N ASP A 102 -9.39 15.75 -0.44
CA ASP A 102 -10.73 16.25 -0.13
C ASP A 102 -11.17 17.21 -1.23
N VAL A 103 -12.39 17.03 -1.74
CA VAL A 103 -13.01 17.96 -2.68
C VAL A 103 -14.05 18.79 -1.93
N SER A 104 -13.81 20.09 -1.83
CA SER A 104 -14.79 21.02 -1.28
C SER A 104 -15.75 21.54 -2.35
N ASP A 105 -16.76 22.30 -1.94
CA ASP A 105 -17.74 22.94 -2.84
C ASP A 105 -17.10 23.84 -3.90
N SER A 106 -15.87 24.34 -3.67
CA SER A 106 -15.11 25.10 -4.67
C SER A 106 -14.53 24.25 -5.81
N LEU A 107 -14.77 22.92 -5.81
CA LEU A 107 -14.20 21.93 -6.74
C LEU A 107 -12.66 21.78 -6.69
N ASP A 108 -11.99 22.51 -5.80
CA ASP A 108 -10.55 22.38 -5.60
C ASP A 108 -10.24 21.15 -4.73
N ALA A 109 -9.44 20.24 -5.27
CA ALA A 109 -8.93 19.09 -4.53
C ALA A 109 -7.81 19.52 -3.59
N ARG A 110 -7.97 19.24 -2.30
CA ARG A 110 -6.98 19.55 -1.26
C ARG A 110 -6.31 18.28 -0.77
N PHE A 111 -4.98 18.30 -0.72
CA PHE A 111 -4.20 17.19 -0.20
C PHE A 111 -4.35 17.09 1.33
N ILE A 112 -4.72 15.90 1.81
CA ILE A 112 -4.95 15.65 3.24
C ILE A 112 -3.87 14.78 3.86
N ALA A 113 -3.56 13.65 3.22
CA ALA A 113 -2.73 12.62 3.79
C ALA A 113 -2.15 11.73 2.70
N HIS A 114 -1.03 11.06 3.00
CA HIS A 114 -0.47 10.06 2.10
C HIS A 114 0.05 8.84 2.83
N SER A 115 0.29 7.77 2.08
CA SER A 115 1.07 6.62 2.54
C SER A 115 1.78 5.97 1.36
N SER A 116 2.80 5.19 1.65
CA SER A 116 3.55 4.45 0.64
C SER A 116 3.70 2.99 1.03
N VAL A 117 3.56 2.09 0.05
CA VAL A 117 3.68 0.65 0.23
C VAL A 117 4.57 0.04 -0.85
N SER A 118 5.57 -0.76 -0.45
CA SER A 118 6.44 -1.45 -1.40
C SER A 118 5.66 -2.52 -2.17
N LEU A 119 5.86 -2.62 -3.49
CA LEU A 119 5.22 -3.64 -4.31
C LEU A 119 5.85 -5.01 -4.07
N PHE A 120 7.18 -5.05 -3.93
CA PHE A 120 7.90 -6.28 -3.59
C PHE A 120 8.21 -6.36 -2.09
N SER A 121 8.27 -7.59 -1.61
CA SER A 121 8.81 -7.93 -0.30
C SER A 121 10.33 -7.91 -0.33
N LYS A 122 10.98 -7.96 0.84
CA LYS A 122 12.44 -8.04 0.95
C LYS A 122 13.05 -9.28 0.27
N ARG A 123 12.24 -10.29 -0.02
CA ARG A 123 12.66 -11.53 -0.70
C ARG A 123 12.41 -11.47 -2.21
N GLY A 124 12.02 -10.31 -2.75
CA GLY A 124 11.65 -10.18 -4.16
C GLY A 124 10.29 -10.74 -4.53
N VAL A 125 9.47 -11.20 -3.57
CA VAL A 125 8.11 -11.68 -3.88
C VAL A 125 7.14 -10.50 -3.94
N LEU A 126 6.35 -10.38 -5.00
CA LEU A 126 5.28 -9.38 -5.14
C LEU A 126 4.26 -9.54 -4.02
N ARG A 127 3.84 -8.44 -3.43
CA ARG A 127 2.83 -8.46 -2.36
C ARG A 127 1.45 -8.75 -2.91
N THR A 128 0.71 -9.57 -2.20
CA THR A 128 -0.67 -9.93 -2.53
C THR A 128 -1.57 -9.85 -1.31
N GLY A 129 -2.88 -9.69 -1.53
CA GLY A 129 -3.89 -9.62 -0.49
C GLY A 129 -4.02 -8.27 0.19
N THR A 130 -4.79 -8.24 1.28
CA THR A 130 -5.20 -7.02 1.97
C THR A 130 -4.10 -6.48 2.89
N ILE A 131 -3.85 -5.18 2.80
CA ILE A 131 -2.84 -4.43 3.55
C ILE A 131 -3.49 -3.17 4.13
N ALA A 132 -3.35 -2.97 5.43
CA ALA A 132 -3.73 -1.72 6.08
C ALA A 132 -2.56 -0.72 6.05
N LEU A 133 -2.71 0.37 5.30
CA LEU A 133 -1.72 1.44 5.20
C LEU A 133 -2.02 2.52 6.21
N LYS A 134 -1.11 2.75 7.16
CA LYS A 134 -1.20 3.93 8.03
C LYS A 134 -0.94 5.18 7.19
N MET A 135 -1.92 6.06 7.13
CA MET A 135 -1.85 7.34 6.44
C MET A 135 -1.21 8.39 7.36
N GLU A 136 -0.24 9.11 6.83
CA GLU A 136 0.38 10.26 7.48
C GLU A 136 -0.32 11.53 7.00
N VAL A 137 -0.87 12.30 7.95
CA VAL A 137 -1.57 13.55 7.65
C VAL A 137 -0.56 14.59 7.22
N ALA A 138 -0.85 15.26 6.10
CA ALA A 138 -0.01 16.27 5.49
C ALA A 138 0.17 17.47 6.42
N THR A 139 1.43 17.90 6.57
CA THR A 139 1.73 19.14 7.29
C THR A 139 1.69 20.34 6.35
N LYS A 140 2.06 20.15 5.08
CA LYS A 140 2.08 21.16 4.02
C LYS A 140 1.31 20.67 2.79
N PRO A 141 0.75 21.58 1.98
CA PRO A 141 0.00 21.21 0.78
C PRO A 141 0.88 20.48 -0.25
N ASP A 142 2.19 20.74 -0.28
CA ASP A 142 3.13 20.18 -1.27
C ASP A 142 3.81 18.87 -0.82
N ASP A 143 3.44 18.33 0.34
CA ASP A 143 4.07 17.12 0.89
C ASP A 143 3.85 15.89 -0.02
N TYR A 144 2.83 15.88 -0.88
CA TYR A 144 2.61 14.82 -1.87
C TYR A 144 3.68 14.76 -2.97
N LEU A 145 4.44 15.84 -3.20
CA LEU A 145 5.52 15.84 -4.20
C LEU A 145 6.70 14.97 -3.77
N ARG A 146 6.83 14.70 -2.46
CA ARG A 146 7.87 13.86 -1.89
C ARG A 146 7.21 12.66 -1.23
N PRO A 147 7.06 11.54 -1.94
CA PRO A 147 6.45 10.36 -1.35
C PRO A 147 7.26 9.94 -0.11
N PRO A 148 6.58 9.60 1.00
CA PRO A 148 7.28 9.01 2.12
C PRO A 148 7.92 7.72 1.64
N LEU A 149 9.16 7.44 2.06
CA LEU A 149 9.77 6.16 1.73
C LEU A 149 8.83 5.06 2.25
N PRO A 150 8.59 3.99 1.47
CA PRO A 150 7.80 2.87 1.94
C PRO A 150 8.45 2.37 3.21
N SER A 151 7.87 2.73 4.36
CA SER A 151 8.42 2.31 5.63
C SER A 151 8.43 0.79 5.59
N LYS A 152 9.58 0.17 5.90
CA LYS A 152 9.68 -1.29 6.06
C LYS A 152 8.51 -1.66 6.96
N PHE A 153 7.43 -2.23 6.40
CA PHE A 153 6.11 -2.41 7.03
C PHE A 153 6.07 -1.87 8.44
N THR A 154 5.34 -0.76 8.68
CA THR A 154 4.88 -0.31 10.00
C THR A 154 5.24 -1.36 11.04
N LYS A 155 6.42 -1.23 11.68
CA LYS A 155 7.02 -2.30 12.50
C LYS A 155 5.87 -2.96 13.22
N GLN A 156 5.56 -4.24 12.92
CA GLN A 156 4.31 -4.90 13.34
C GLN A 156 3.96 -4.32 14.69
N THR A 157 2.92 -3.49 14.74
CA THR A 157 2.59 -2.83 15.99
C THR A 157 2.37 -3.93 17.01
N GLY A 158 2.53 -3.65 18.30
CA GLY A 158 2.21 -4.67 19.31
C GLY A 158 0.83 -5.31 19.06
N VAL A 159 -0.10 -4.56 18.44
CA VAL A 159 -1.42 -5.01 18.01
C VAL A 159 -1.39 -5.96 16.82
N ASP A 160 -0.64 -5.67 15.74
CA ASP A 160 -0.54 -6.57 14.58
C ASP A 160 0.08 -7.92 14.97
N ARG A 161 1.07 -7.89 15.87
CA ARG A 161 1.65 -9.10 16.47
C ARG A 161 0.60 -9.88 17.26
N LEU A 162 -0.21 -9.18 18.06
CA LEU A 162 -1.29 -9.77 18.84
C LEU A 162 -2.38 -10.37 17.95
N GLN A 163 -2.80 -9.68 16.88
CA GLN A 163 -3.78 -10.20 15.92
C GLN A 163 -3.29 -11.48 15.24
N LYS A 164 -2.02 -11.51 14.81
CA LYS A 164 -1.42 -12.74 14.26
C LYS A 164 -1.47 -13.89 15.27
N ARG A 165 -1.09 -13.63 16.53
CA ARG A 165 -1.14 -14.65 17.60
C ARG A 165 -2.58 -15.08 17.92
N THR A 166 -3.55 -14.17 17.91
CA THR A 166 -4.98 -14.51 18.08
C THR A 166 -5.48 -15.40 16.94
N LYS A 167 -5.03 -15.16 15.71
CA LYS A 167 -5.35 -16.02 14.56
C LYS A 167 -4.74 -17.41 14.72
N GLU A 168 -3.44 -17.49 15.05
CA GLU A 168 -2.75 -18.77 15.32
C GLU A 168 -3.42 -19.56 16.45
N TYR A 169 -3.87 -18.88 17.51
CA TYR A 169 -4.65 -19.49 18.58
C TYR A 169 -5.98 -20.05 18.06
N GLY A 170 -6.76 -19.28 17.27
CA GLY A 170 -8.01 -19.76 16.68
C GLY A 170 -7.85 -20.97 15.74
N GLU A 171 -6.70 -21.07 15.07
CA GLU A 171 -6.31 -22.19 14.20
C GLU A 171 -5.73 -23.39 14.99
N ARG A 172 -5.71 -23.35 16.33
CA ARG A 172 -5.07 -24.36 17.22
C ARG A 172 -3.57 -24.57 16.98
N LEU A 173 -2.89 -23.57 16.44
CA LEU A 173 -1.42 -23.54 16.32
C LEU A 173 -0.75 -23.14 17.64
N ILE A 174 -1.53 -22.69 18.62
CA ILE A 174 -1.11 -22.39 20.00
C ILE A 174 -1.95 -23.24 20.96
N GLU A 175 -1.30 -23.82 21.96
CA GLU A 175 -1.95 -24.61 23.01
C GLU A 175 -2.94 -23.74 23.81
N HIS A 176 -4.13 -24.28 24.04
CA HIS A 176 -5.18 -23.60 24.81
C HIS A 176 -5.00 -23.93 26.29
N VAL A 177 -5.03 -22.90 27.14
CA VAL A 177 -4.83 -23.03 28.58
C VAL A 177 -5.85 -22.14 29.27
N ASP A 178 -7.01 -22.72 29.62
CA ASP A 178 -8.20 -21.98 30.08
C ASP A 178 -7.93 -20.93 31.17
N TRP A 179 -7.09 -21.25 32.15
CA TRP A 179 -6.81 -20.32 33.26
C TRP A 179 -5.97 -19.12 32.81
N LEU A 180 -5.05 -19.31 31.86
CA LEU A 180 -4.21 -18.26 31.28
C LEU A 180 -4.99 -17.44 30.26
N ASP A 181 -5.84 -18.09 29.47
CA ASP A 181 -6.68 -17.47 28.45
C ASP A 181 -7.69 -16.50 29.05
N ARG A 182 -8.27 -16.85 30.22
CA ARG A 182 -9.14 -15.96 31.01
C ARG A 182 -8.46 -14.65 31.42
N LEU A 183 -7.13 -14.62 31.55
CA LEU A 183 -6.36 -13.41 31.86
C LEU A 183 -5.87 -12.71 30.59
N THR A 184 -5.51 -13.49 29.57
CA THR A 184 -4.89 -13.00 28.35
C THR A 184 -5.88 -12.31 27.43
N PHE A 185 -7.08 -12.85 27.22
CA PHE A 185 -8.07 -12.24 26.34
C PHE A 185 -8.54 -10.85 26.80
N PRO A 186 -8.91 -10.64 28.07
CA PRO A 186 -9.26 -9.30 28.55
C PRO A 186 -8.11 -8.31 28.40
N ARG A 187 -6.86 -8.76 28.60
CA ARG A 187 -5.68 -7.91 28.42
C ARG A 187 -5.43 -7.56 26.95
N ILE A 188 -5.65 -8.50 26.03
CA ILE A 188 -5.58 -8.25 24.58
C ILE A 188 -6.63 -7.22 24.17
N GLU A 189 -7.87 -7.35 24.65
CA GLU A 189 -8.94 -6.39 24.38
C GLU A 189 -8.63 -5.00 24.94
N GLN A 190 -8.13 -4.94 26.17
CA GLN A 190 -7.70 -3.69 26.79
C GLN A 190 -6.60 -3.01 25.97
N ILE A 191 -5.57 -3.74 25.53
CA ILE A 191 -4.49 -3.21 24.69
C ILE A 191 -5.03 -2.73 23.34
N LYS A 192 -5.96 -3.47 22.72
CA LYS A 192 -6.62 -3.05 21.47
C LYS A 192 -7.37 -1.73 21.68
N LYS A 193 -8.14 -1.61 22.76
CA LYS A 193 -8.94 -0.42 23.10
C LYS A 193 -8.07 0.78 23.48
N GLU A 194 -7.02 0.58 24.28
CA GLU A 194 -6.04 1.62 24.64
C GLU A 194 -5.34 2.14 23.38
N ARG A 195 -4.97 1.24 22.45
CA ARG A 195 -4.40 1.62 21.16
C ARG A 195 -5.39 2.33 20.26
N GLU A 196 -6.66 1.93 20.23
CA GLU A 196 -7.71 2.61 19.47
C GLU A 196 -7.90 4.06 19.97
N VAL A 197 -7.73 4.30 21.27
CA VAL A 197 -7.80 5.63 21.89
C VAL A 197 -6.49 6.43 21.72
N GLU A 198 -5.32 5.79 21.83
CA GLU A 198 -4.00 6.43 21.66
C GLU A 198 -3.67 6.73 20.19
N GLN A 199 -3.99 5.78 19.31
CA GLN A 199 -3.71 5.86 17.88
C GLN A 199 -4.93 6.47 17.19
N ARG A 200 -5.11 7.78 17.39
CA ARG A 200 -5.81 8.60 16.40
C ARG A 200 -5.00 8.52 15.11
N CYS A 201 -5.23 7.49 14.32
CA CYS A 201 -4.55 7.22 13.06
C CYS A 201 -5.59 6.99 11.98
N LEU A 202 -5.24 7.37 10.75
CA LEU A 202 -6.01 7.08 9.55
C LEU A 202 -5.38 5.85 8.90
N TYR A 203 -6.20 4.88 8.53
CA TYR A 203 -5.79 3.67 7.84
C TYR A 203 -6.51 3.56 6.50
N LEU A 204 -5.76 3.33 5.45
CA LEU A 204 -6.28 3.00 4.15
C LEU A 204 -6.13 1.50 3.92
N ILE A 205 -7.25 0.79 3.77
CA ILE A 205 -7.26 -0.61 3.42
C ILE A 205 -7.10 -0.73 1.91
N VAL A 206 -6.01 -1.35 1.47
CA VAL A 206 -5.76 -1.68 0.06
C VAL A 206 -5.63 -3.18 -0.12
N GLU A 207 -6.06 -3.72 -1.24
CA GLU A 207 -5.86 -5.12 -1.58
C GLU A 207 -5.08 -5.24 -2.89
N MET A 208 -3.95 -5.94 -2.84
CA MET A 208 -3.10 -6.20 -3.99
C MET A 208 -3.60 -7.44 -4.72
N ALA A 209 -3.69 -7.36 -6.06
CA ALA A 209 -4.15 -8.47 -6.88
C ALA A 209 -3.31 -9.73 -6.68
N ARG A 210 -3.99 -10.89 -6.71
CA ARG A 210 -3.35 -12.20 -6.70
C ARG A 210 -3.23 -12.69 -8.14
N VAL A 211 -2.08 -13.27 -8.48
CA VAL A 211 -1.93 -13.99 -9.75
C VAL A 211 -2.43 -15.41 -9.56
N VAL A 212 -3.34 -15.82 -10.44
CA VAL A 212 -3.96 -17.15 -10.43
C VAL A 212 -3.61 -17.84 -11.74
N PHE A 213 -3.17 -19.10 -11.66
CA PHE A 213 -2.89 -19.94 -12.81
C PHE A 213 -3.66 -21.26 -12.66
N GLY A 214 -4.68 -21.46 -13.50
CA GLY A 214 -5.65 -22.54 -13.32
C GLY A 214 -6.42 -22.37 -12.00
N ASP A 215 -6.41 -23.41 -11.16
CA ASP A 215 -7.06 -23.40 -9.83
C ASP A 215 -6.11 -23.00 -8.69
N SER A 216 -4.85 -22.67 -8.99
CA SER A 216 -3.82 -22.40 -7.98
C SER A 216 -3.41 -20.92 -7.97
N THR A 217 -3.26 -20.35 -6.77
CA THR A 217 -2.64 -19.03 -6.60
C THR A 217 -1.13 -19.14 -6.64
N VAL A 218 -0.49 -18.34 -7.49
CA VAL A 218 0.96 -18.40 -7.74
C VAL A 218 1.64 -17.16 -7.15
N SER A 219 2.82 -17.33 -6.57
CA SER A 219 3.63 -16.22 -6.07
C SER A 219 4.47 -15.61 -7.19
N VAL A 220 4.42 -14.29 -7.37
CA VAL A 220 5.28 -13.63 -8.36
C VAL A 220 6.61 -13.29 -7.72
N VAL A 221 7.71 -13.74 -8.32
CA VAL A 221 9.07 -13.49 -7.84
C VAL A 221 9.78 -12.58 -8.82
N TYR A 222 10.34 -11.50 -8.30
CA TYR A 222 11.18 -10.57 -9.05
C TYR A 222 12.36 -11.30 -9.67
N TYR A 223 12.53 -11.12 -10.96
CA TYR A 223 13.67 -11.61 -11.71
C TYR A 223 13.99 -10.63 -12.82
N GLU A 224 15.27 -10.30 -12.92
CA GLU A 224 15.86 -9.54 -14.02
C GLU A 224 17.10 -10.32 -14.48
N ASP A 225 17.31 -10.38 -15.80
CA ASP A 225 18.49 -11.02 -16.35
C ASP A 225 19.72 -10.09 -16.18
N GLU A 226 20.74 -10.59 -15.49
CA GLU A 226 21.99 -9.88 -15.22
C GLU A 226 22.75 -9.51 -16.51
N GLU A 227 22.55 -10.24 -17.62
CA GLU A 227 23.17 -9.93 -18.91
C GLU A 227 22.52 -8.71 -19.59
N GLU A 228 21.22 -8.50 -19.44
CA GLU A 228 20.51 -7.34 -19.95
C GLU A 228 20.82 -6.05 -19.16
N LEU A 229 21.03 -6.16 -17.85
CA LEU A 229 21.46 -5.02 -17.02
C LEU A 229 22.81 -4.45 -17.46
N LYS A 230 23.79 -5.33 -17.75
CA LYS A 230 25.11 -4.88 -18.22
C LYS A 230 25.04 -4.22 -19.60
N ASN A 231 24.17 -4.71 -20.47
CA ASN A 231 23.97 -4.13 -21.81
C ASN A 231 23.28 -2.77 -21.75
N THR A 232 22.27 -2.60 -20.88
CA THR A 232 21.56 -1.33 -20.70
C THR A 232 22.38 -0.27 -19.96
N GLU A 233 23.19 -0.66 -18.96
CA GLU A 233 24.16 0.25 -18.33
C GLU A 233 25.23 0.71 -19.33
N CYS A 234 25.78 -0.18 -20.14
CA CYS A 234 26.74 0.17 -21.21
C CYS A 234 26.13 1.12 -22.27
N LEU A 235 24.85 0.94 -22.63
CA LEU A 235 24.12 1.83 -23.56
C LEU A 235 23.81 3.21 -22.95
N SER A 236 23.61 3.29 -21.64
CA SER A 236 23.38 4.57 -20.94
C SER A 236 24.67 5.40 -20.82
N ILE A 237 25.82 4.74 -20.64
CA ILE A 237 27.13 5.39 -20.57
C ILE A 237 27.60 5.87 -21.96
N SER A 238 27.29 5.11 -23.03
CA SER A 238 27.65 5.52 -24.39
C SER A 238 26.81 6.69 -24.89
N ARG A 239 25.49 6.72 -24.61
CA ARG A 239 24.62 7.88 -24.95
C ARG A 239 25.00 9.17 -24.22
N SER A 240 25.61 9.08 -23.04
CA SER A 240 26.03 10.26 -22.29
C SER A 240 27.37 10.85 -22.77
N ARG A 241 28.12 10.16 -23.65
CA ARG A 241 29.38 10.65 -24.23
C ARG A 241 29.22 11.36 -25.57
N ASP A 242 28.12 11.16 -26.29
CA ASP A 242 27.90 11.72 -27.64
C ASP A 242 27.15 13.06 -27.67
N GLY A 243 26.97 13.74 -26.53
CA GLY A 243 26.14 14.94 -26.39
C GLY A 243 26.85 16.28 -26.17
N PHE A 244 28.17 16.39 -26.39
CA PHE A 244 28.90 17.66 -26.30
C PHE A 244 29.75 17.92 -27.55
N GLY A 245 29.07 18.00 -28.70
CA GLY A 245 29.62 18.59 -29.92
C GLY A 245 29.29 20.08 -29.97
N LYS A 246 30.32 20.92 -29.83
CA LYS A 246 30.28 22.38 -30.00
C LYS A 246 29.59 22.80 -31.30
N CYS A 247 28.66 23.74 -31.23
CA CYS A 247 28.41 24.69 -32.31
C CYS A 247 28.51 26.11 -31.75
N LEU A 248 29.36 26.89 -32.44
CA LEU A 248 29.59 28.33 -32.31
C LEU A 248 28.29 29.12 -32.52
#